data_AF-A8W992-F1
#
_entry.id   AF-A8W992-F1
#
_cell.length_a   1.000
_cell.length_b   1.000
_cell.length_c   1.000
_cell.angle_alpha   90.00
_cell.angle_beta   90.00
_cell.angle_gamma   90.00
#
_symmetry.space_group_name_H-M   'P 1'
#
loop_
_entity.id
_entity.type
_entity.pdbx_description
1 polymer ?
#
loop_
_entity_poly.entity_id
_entity_poly.type
_entity_poly.pdbx_seq_one_letter_code
_entity_poly.pdbx_strand_id
1 'polypeptide(L)'
;CLVDGRLDDTSSAFITPRPQEDMLRFRIDVFRFAGDTRNLIYITCHLKVTPADQAPDPQNKACSFNKARNTWVPVEGSRDICSCCETGNCEPPALSRRLNPMERWHGRRFRRDAGKEVAADVVIGPVLLSADPGAVGQQQEGGD
;
A
#
# COMPACT_ATOMS: atom_id res chain seq x y z
N CYS A 1 -0.70 -2.76 -0.11
CA CYS A 1 -1.92 -2.34 -0.83
C CYS A 1 -2.24 -0.92 -0.38
N LEU A 2 -2.51 0.03 -1.27
CA LEU A 2 -2.89 1.39 -0.86
C LEU A 2 -4.38 1.42 -0.51
N VAL A 3 -4.69 1.05 0.72
CA VAL A 3 -6.06 0.82 1.20
C VAL A 3 -6.90 2.08 1.32
N ASP A 4 -6.27 3.25 1.46
CA ASP A 4 -6.97 4.53 1.49
C ASP A 4 -7.85 4.70 0.24
N GLY A 5 -7.32 4.42 -0.96
CA GLY A 5 -8.03 4.50 -2.24
C GLY A 5 -9.26 3.57 -2.39
N ARG A 6 -9.46 2.63 -1.47
CA ARG A 6 -10.63 1.74 -1.44
C ARG A 6 -11.88 2.43 -0.88
N LEU A 7 -11.72 3.50 -0.11
CA LEU A 7 -12.80 4.33 0.44
C LEU A 7 -13.46 5.16 -0.66
N ASP A 8 -14.77 5.36 -0.60
CA ASP A 8 -15.56 5.91 -1.72
C ASP A 8 -15.25 7.39 -2.05
N ASP A 9 -14.76 8.15 -1.09
CA ASP A 9 -14.45 9.59 -1.20
C ASP A 9 -13.00 9.90 -1.59
N THR A 10 -12.10 8.91 -1.62
CA THR A 10 -10.66 9.16 -1.87
C THR A 10 -10.20 8.90 -3.31
N SER A 11 -9.35 9.73 -3.89
CA SER A 11 -8.70 9.52 -5.18
C SER A 11 -7.31 8.88 -5.07
N SER A 12 -6.93 8.42 -3.88
CA SER A 12 -5.61 7.89 -3.54
C SER A 12 -5.22 6.66 -4.36
N ALA A 13 -4.07 6.74 -5.03
CA ALA A 13 -3.57 5.70 -5.91
C ALA A 13 -2.05 5.81 -6.10
N PHE A 14 -1.39 4.68 -6.37
CA PHE A 14 -0.09 4.67 -7.04
C PHE A 14 -0.19 5.25 -8.45
N ILE A 15 0.85 5.98 -8.86
CA ILE A 15 0.97 6.55 -10.20
C ILE A 15 1.67 5.53 -11.11
N THR A 16 1.04 5.21 -12.22
CA THR A 16 1.54 4.26 -13.24
C THR A 16 1.74 4.96 -14.59
N PRO A 17 2.82 4.69 -15.34
CA PRO A 17 3.93 3.80 -15.01
C PRO A 17 4.93 4.44 -14.03
N ARG A 18 5.84 3.61 -13.50
CA ARG A 18 7.01 4.09 -12.74
C ARG A 18 7.91 4.94 -13.64
N PRO A 19 8.54 6.00 -13.12
CA PRO A 19 9.62 6.69 -13.82
C PRO A 19 10.87 5.83 -14.00
N GLN A 20 11.21 5.07 -12.95
CA GLN A 20 12.40 4.24 -12.82
C GLN A 20 12.06 3.06 -11.89
N GLU A 21 12.76 1.93 -12.02
CA GLU A 21 12.49 0.69 -11.26
C GLU A 21 12.56 0.89 -9.74
N ASP A 22 13.48 1.76 -9.29
CA ASP A 22 13.69 2.13 -7.89
C ASP A 22 12.78 3.28 -7.40
N MET A 23 11.90 3.80 -8.25
CA MET A 23 11.02 4.92 -7.92
C MET A 23 9.54 4.50 -7.92
N LEU A 24 8.89 4.67 -6.76
CA LEU A 24 7.45 4.50 -6.60
C LEU A 24 6.80 5.84 -6.25
N ARG A 25 5.79 6.25 -7.03
CA ARG A 25 5.01 7.47 -6.75
C ARG A 25 3.58 7.10 -6.39
N PHE A 26 3.01 7.80 -5.43
CA PHE A 26 1.62 7.65 -5.02
C PHE A 26 1.02 8.99 -4.62
N ARG A 27 -0.31 9.05 -4.61
CA ARG A 27 -1.10 10.17 -4.11
C ARG A 27 -1.96 9.67 -2.96
N ILE A 28 -2.09 10.48 -1.93
CA ILE A 28 -3.02 10.29 -0.81
C ILE A 28 -3.79 11.60 -0.68
N ASP A 29 -5.11 11.50 -0.57
CA ASP A 29 -5.96 12.66 -0.32
C ASP A 29 -5.71 13.24 1.07
N VAL A 30 -5.85 14.55 1.20
CA VAL A 30 -5.54 15.24 2.45
C VAL A 30 -6.56 14.88 3.52
N PHE A 31 -6.09 14.51 4.71
CA PHE A 31 -6.91 14.23 5.88
C PHE A 31 -6.32 14.88 7.13
N ARG A 32 -7.13 14.96 8.20
CA ARG A 32 -6.72 15.46 9.52
C ARG A 32 -7.17 14.52 10.61
N PHE A 33 -6.44 14.49 11.72
CA PHE A 33 -6.86 13.78 12.92
C PHE A 33 -7.92 14.60 13.67
N ALA A 34 -9.01 13.94 14.07
CA ALA A 34 -10.05 14.58 14.87
C ALA A 34 -9.46 15.04 16.22
N GLY A 35 -9.72 16.29 16.58
CA GLY A 35 -9.22 16.89 17.83
C GLY A 35 -7.77 17.39 17.78
N ASP A 36 -7.02 17.18 16.69
CA ASP A 36 -5.68 17.77 16.55
C ASP A 36 -5.77 19.18 15.96
N THR A 37 -5.32 20.17 16.74
CA THR A 37 -5.33 21.59 16.36
C THR A 37 -4.04 22.04 15.69
N ARG A 38 -3.02 21.18 15.61
CA ARG A 38 -1.70 21.54 15.05
C ARG A 38 -1.70 21.61 13.53
N ASN A 39 -2.74 21.09 12.87
CA ASN A 39 -2.89 21.07 11.41
C ASN A 39 -1.64 20.55 10.71
N LEU A 40 -1.04 19.48 11.24
CA LEU A 40 0.12 18.85 10.65
C LEU A 40 0.03 17.34 10.74
N ILE A 41 0.67 16.65 9.80
CA ILE A 41 0.79 15.20 9.82
C ILE A 41 2.23 14.77 9.55
N TYR A 42 2.58 13.61 10.07
CA TYR A 42 3.78 12.86 9.72
C TYR A 42 3.34 11.53 9.12
N ILE A 43 4.01 11.10 8.06
CA ILE A 43 3.76 9.83 7.40
C ILE A 43 5.02 8.99 7.53
N THR A 44 4.93 7.83 8.15
CA THR A 44 6.04 6.86 8.19
C THR A 44 5.77 5.76 7.19
N CYS A 45 6.72 5.51 6.30
CA CYS A 45 6.65 4.46 5.29
C CYS A 45 7.74 3.43 5.55
N HIS A 46 7.37 2.14 5.56
CA HIS A 46 8.31 1.04 5.54
C HIS A 46 8.57 0.64 4.08
N LEU A 47 9.73 1.00 3.55
CA LEU A 47 10.15 0.71 2.19
C LEU A 47 10.90 -0.61 2.17
N LYS A 48 10.74 -1.37 1.08
CA LYS A 48 11.54 -2.55 0.79
C LYS A 48 11.84 -2.64 -0.70
N VAL A 49 12.89 -3.37 -1.05
CA VAL A 49 13.32 -3.55 -2.43
C VAL A 49 13.47 -5.02 -2.80
N THR A 50 13.26 -5.31 -4.07
CA THR A 50 13.56 -6.59 -4.71
C THR A 50 14.55 -6.36 -5.86
N PRO A 51 15.27 -7.39 -6.33
CA PRO A 51 16.00 -7.32 -7.59
C PRO A 51 15.10 -6.83 -8.73
N ALA A 52 15.62 -5.99 -9.63
CA ALA A 52 14.84 -5.36 -10.69
C ALA A 52 14.26 -6.36 -11.71
N ASP A 53 14.89 -7.53 -11.84
CA ASP A 53 14.45 -8.64 -12.69
C ASP A 53 13.49 -9.61 -11.99
N GLN A 54 13.24 -9.44 -10.69
CA GLN A 54 12.28 -10.26 -9.96
C GLN A 54 10.85 -9.85 -10.31
N ALA A 55 10.04 -10.83 -10.76
CA ALA A 55 8.63 -10.60 -11.02
C ALA A 55 7.87 -10.23 -9.72
N PRO A 56 6.91 -9.28 -9.78
CA PRO A 56 6.05 -8.94 -8.65
C PRO A 56 5.24 -10.14 -8.15
N ASP A 57 5.02 -10.19 -6.84
CA ASP A 57 4.33 -11.29 -6.17
C ASP A 57 3.36 -10.77 -5.08
N PRO A 58 2.49 -11.62 -4.48
CA PRO A 58 1.58 -11.20 -3.43
C PRO A 58 2.24 -10.55 -2.21
N GLN A 59 3.54 -10.71 -1.98
CA GLN A 59 4.28 -10.07 -0.89
C GLN A 59 4.99 -8.78 -1.36
N ASN A 60 5.42 -8.70 -2.62
CA ASN A 60 6.20 -7.63 -3.23
C ASN A 60 5.41 -6.98 -4.38
N LYS A 61 4.53 -6.03 -4.03
CA LYS A 61 3.61 -5.38 -4.98
C LYS A 61 3.21 -3.97 -4.56
N ALA A 62 2.83 -3.16 -5.55
CA ALA A 62 2.13 -1.89 -5.35
C ALA A 62 0.75 -1.96 -6.03
N CYS A 63 -0.32 -1.99 -5.24
CA CYS A 63 -1.70 -2.13 -5.74
C CYS A 63 -2.56 -0.93 -5.34
N SER A 64 -3.29 -0.39 -6.31
CA SER A 64 -4.30 0.66 -6.15
C SER A 64 -5.68 0.08 -6.41
N PHE A 65 -6.70 0.60 -5.72
CA PHE A 65 -8.09 0.25 -6.05
C PHE A 65 -8.60 1.15 -7.19
N ASN A 66 -9.10 0.53 -8.26
CA ASN A 66 -9.74 1.26 -9.35
C ASN A 66 -11.26 1.21 -9.17
N LYS A 67 -11.83 2.33 -8.70
CA LYS A 67 -13.28 2.47 -8.45
C LYS A 67 -14.13 2.27 -9.70
N ALA A 68 -13.71 2.82 -10.83
CA ALA A 68 -14.45 2.70 -12.10
C ALA A 68 -14.57 1.24 -12.57
N ARG A 69 -13.62 0.38 -12.19
CA ARG A 69 -13.60 -1.05 -12.51
C ARG A 69 -13.91 -1.94 -11.32
N ASN A 70 -14.20 -1.37 -10.15
CA ASN A 70 -14.38 -2.05 -8.88
C ASN A 70 -13.35 -3.18 -8.61
N THR A 71 -12.07 -2.92 -8.91
CA THR A 71 -11.01 -3.94 -8.87
C THR A 71 -9.68 -3.36 -8.41
N TRP A 72 -8.88 -4.19 -7.74
CA TRP A 72 -7.48 -3.87 -7.47
C TRP A 72 -6.63 -4.02 -8.73
N VAL A 73 -5.73 -3.06 -8.95
CA VAL A 73 -4.84 -3.01 -10.11
C VAL A 73 -3.40 -2.81 -9.61
N PRO A 74 -2.47 -3.69 -10.03
CA PRO A 74 -1.07 -3.51 -9.70
C PRO A 74 -0.46 -2.39 -10.56
N VAL A 75 0.60 -1.77 -10.05
CA VAL A 75 1.49 -0.90 -10.85
C VAL A 75 2.13 -1.70 -12.00
N GLU A 76 2.47 -2.95 -11.72
CA GLU A 76 3.23 -3.87 -12.58
C GLU A 76 2.96 -5.33 -12.18
N GLY A 77 3.16 -6.26 -13.11
CA GLY A 77 2.85 -7.67 -12.89
C GLY A 77 1.40 -8.03 -13.17
N SER A 78 1.02 -9.25 -12.79
CA SER A 78 -0.29 -9.82 -13.10
C SER A 78 -1.38 -9.34 -12.13
N ARG A 79 -2.64 -9.23 -12.58
CA ARG A 79 -3.74 -8.65 -11.78
C ARG A 79 -4.06 -9.45 -10.52
N ASP A 80 -3.82 -10.76 -10.54
CA ASP A 80 -4.13 -11.69 -9.46
C ASP A 80 -3.25 -11.50 -8.22
N ILE A 81 -2.06 -10.90 -8.33
CA ILE A 81 -1.21 -10.59 -7.17
C ILE A 81 -1.89 -9.62 -6.18
N CYS A 82 -2.84 -8.83 -6.66
CA CYS A 82 -3.61 -7.89 -5.84
C CYS A 82 -4.90 -8.46 -5.25
N SER A 83 -5.27 -9.71 -5.58
CA SER A 83 -6.51 -10.34 -5.06
C SER A 83 -6.56 -10.38 -3.53
N CYS A 84 -5.41 -10.61 -2.88
CA CYS A 84 -5.27 -10.62 -1.43
C CYS A 84 -5.59 -9.26 -0.77
N CYS A 85 -5.51 -8.15 -1.51
CA CYS A 85 -5.81 -6.82 -0.97
C CYS A 85 -7.28 -6.67 -0.54
N GLU A 86 -8.22 -7.33 -1.24
CA GLU A 86 -9.65 -7.30 -0.83
C GLU A 86 -9.89 -8.12 0.43
N THR A 87 -9.16 -9.24 0.60
CA THR A 87 -9.27 -10.09 1.80
C THR A 87 -8.57 -9.50 3.04
N GLY A 88 -7.75 -8.48 2.84
CA GLY A 88 -6.92 -7.90 3.90
C GLY A 88 -5.76 -8.78 4.37
N ASN A 89 -5.53 -9.96 3.75
CA ASN A 89 -4.46 -10.87 4.13
C ASN A 89 -3.60 -11.26 2.92
N CYS A 90 -2.41 -10.64 2.83
CA CYS A 90 -1.40 -10.94 1.81
C CYS A 90 -0.19 -11.69 2.37
N GLU A 91 -0.31 -12.27 3.56
CA GLU A 91 0.73 -13.14 4.10
C GLU A 91 0.76 -14.45 3.31
N PRO A 92 1.96 -15.00 3.03
CA PRO A 92 2.04 -16.33 2.45
C PRO A 92 1.35 -17.31 3.42
N PRO A 93 0.59 -18.29 2.91
CA PRO A 93 -0.03 -19.28 3.76
C PRO A 93 1.06 -19.86 4.66
N ALA A 94 0.86 -19.77 5.97
CA ALA A 94 1.74 -20.44 6.91
C ALA A 94 1.74 -21.90 6.50
N LEU A 95 2.86 -22.37 5.93
CA LEU A 95 3.09 -23.80 5.78
C LEU A 95 2.77 -24.36 7.16
N SER A 96 1.70 -25.14 7.25
CA SER A 96 1.33 -25.85 8.46
C SER A 96 2.62 -26.48 8.96
N ARG A 97 3.21 -25.94 10.02
CA ARG A 97 4.25 -26.61 10.80
C ARG A 97 3.56 -27.76 11.54
N ARG A 98 2.95 -28.70 10.80
CA ARG A 98 2.92 -30.08 11.20
C ARG A 98 4.34 -30.56 11.04
N LEU A 99 5.16 -30.27 12.05
CA LEU A 99 6.33 -31.07 12.32
C LEU A 99 5.82 -32.50 12.49
N ASN A 100 5.87 -33.30 11.43
CA ASN A 100 5.80 -34.75 11.58
C ASN A 100 6.99 -35.12 12.49
N PRO A 101 6.79 -35.80 13.63
CA PRO A 101 7.88 -36.12 14.57
C PRO A 101 8.92 -37.13 14.03
N MET A 102 8.93 -37.44 12.73
CA MET A 102 9.67 -38.57 12.17
C MET A 102 10.39 -38.22 10.86
N GLU A 103 11.09 -37.10 10.76
CA GLU A 103 12.13 -36.94 9.73
C GLU A 103 13.36 -36.25 10.31
N ARG A 104 13.91 -36.88 11.35
CA ARG A 104 15.24 -36.60 11.86
C ARG A 104 16.20 -37.49 11.07
N TRP A 105 16.96 -36.85 10.17
CA TRP A 105 18.07 -37.35 9.35
C TRP A 105 17.69 -38.06 8.04
N HIS A 106 17.86 -37.36 6.92
CA HIS A 106 18.76 -37.69 5.80
C HIS A 106 18.67 -36.58 4.73
N GLY A 107 19.81 -35.99 4.35
CA GLY A 107 19.92 -35.24 3.09
C GLY A 107 20.13 -33.71 3.22
N ARG A 108 21.30 -33.26 2.76
CA ARG A 108 21.62 -31.84 2.54
C ARG A 108 21.03 -31.35 1.21
N ARG A 109 20.74 -30.04 1.14
CA ARG A 109 20.34 -29.17 0.00
C ARG A 109 18.81 -29.09 -0.20
N PHE A 110 18.16 -27.93 -0.21
CA PHE A 110 18.58 -26.55 -0.48
C PHE A 110 18.07 -25.64 0.65
N ARG A 111 18.97 -24.94 1.35
CA ARG A 111 18.57 -23.68 1.99
C ARG A 111 18.34 -22.74 0.82
N ARG A 112 17.08 -22.58 0.41
CA ARG A 112 16.70 -21.49 -0.50
C ARG A 112 17.16 -20.24 0.23
N ASP A 113 18.20 -19.61 -0.28
CA ASP A 113 18.69 -18.35 0.24
C ASP A 113 17.52 -17.40 0.06
N ALA A 114 16.73 -17.23 1.11
CA ALA A 114 15.75 -16.17 1.17
C ALA A 114 16.62 -14.92 1.18
N GLY A 115 16.86 -14.37 -0.02
CA GLY A 115 17.67 -13.19 -0.22
C GLY A 115 17.30 -12.20 0.86
N LYS A 116 18.30 -11.75 1.62
CA LYS A 116 18.10 -10.90 2.79
C LYS A 116 17.21 -9.73 2.38
N GLU A 117 15.99 -9.69 2.91
CA GLU A 117 15.05 -8.60 2.62
C GLU A 117 15.69 -7.28 3.02
N VAL A 118 15.85 -6.37 2.06
CA VAL A 118 16.40 -5.05 2.30
C VAL A 118 15.22 -4.10 2.46
N ALA A 119 15.08 -3.57 3.67
CA ALA A 119 14.01 -2.67 4.04
C ALA A 119 14.52 -1.52 4.93
N ALA A 120 13.81 -0.40 4.90
CA ALA A 120 14.10 0.79 5.69
C ALA A 120 12.84 1.62 5.93
N ASP A 121 12.77 2.28 7.09
CA ASP A 121 11.71 3.25 7.41
C ASP A 121 12.10 4.67 7.00
N VAL A 122 11.16 5.39 6.40
CA VAL A 122 11.31 6.80 6.01
C VAL A 122 10.15 7.60 6.58
N VAL A 123 10.44 8.81 7.08
CA VAL A 123 9.43 9.73 7.60
C VAL A 123 9.28 10.93 6.66
N ILE A 124 8.05 11.24 6.29
CA ILE A 124 7.64 12.43 5.55
C ILE A 124 6.92 13.35 6.52
N GLY A 125 7.49 14.52 6.80
CA GLY A 125 6.82 15.55 7.58
C GLY A 125 7.77 16.57 8.22
N PRO A 126 7.22 17.62 8.85
CA PRO A 126 5.79 17.87 9.00
C PRO A 126 5.13 18.32 7.69
N VAL A 127 4.01 17.70 7.33
CA VAL A 127 3.14 18.19 6.25
C VAL A 127 2.09 19.10 6.86
N LEU A 128 2.13 20.38 6.52
CA LEU A 128 1.17 21.38 7.02
C LEU A 128 -0.13 21.29 6.23
N LEU A 129 -1.26 21.22 6.94
CA LEU A 129 -2.60 21.16 6.38
C LEU A 129 -3.17 22.58 6.35
N SER A 130 -3.18 23.21 5.19
CA SER A 130 -3.91 24.48 4.98
C SER A 130 -5.37 24.18 4.68
N ALA A 131 -6.29 24.80 5.42
CA ALA A 131 -7.68 24.86 5.01
C ALA A 131 -7.80 25.92 3.89
N ASP A 132 -8.27 25.53 2.71
CA ASP A 132 -8.75 26.51 1.74
C ASP A 132 -10.06 27.11 2.28
N PRO A 133 -10.16 28.45 2.47
CA PRO A 133 -11.39 29.09 2.96
C PRO A 133 -12.58 29.04 1.96
N GLY A 134 -12.41 28.41 0.80
CA GLY A 134 -13.27 28.59 -0.39
C GLY A 134 -14.53 27.73 -0.50
N ALA A 135 -14.91 26.94 0.49
CA ALA A 135 -16.06 26.03 0.40
C ALA A 135 -17.21 26.32 1.39
N VAL A 136 -17.37 27.57 1.84
CA VAL A 136 -18.63 28.03 2.43
C VAL A 136 -19.44 28.73 1.34
N GLY A 137 -20.08 27.92 0.49
CA GLY A 137 -21.13 28.37 -0.43
C GLY A 137 -22.43 28.55 0.36
N GLN A 138 -22.92 29.79 0.35
CA GLN A 138 -24.06 30.28 1.13
C GLN A 138 -25.36 29.56 0.76
N GLN A 139 -26.04 28.96 1.74
CA GLN A 139 -27.50 28.84 1.71
C GLN A 139 -28.07 30.16 2.26
N GLN A 140 -28.66 30.95 1.38
CA GLN A 140 -29.63 31.98 1.77
C GLN A 140 -30.96 31.63 1.10
N GLU A 141 -31.83 30.99 1.87
CA GLU A 141 -33.26 30.98 1.63
C GLU A 141 -33.78 32.42 1.71
N GLY A 142 -34.42 32.87 0.64
CA GLY A 142 -35.24 34.09 0.61
C GLY A 142 -36.63 33.69 0.13
N GLY A 143 -37.58 33.65 1.07
CA GLY A 143 -38.98 33.36 0.84
C GLY A 143 -39.74 34.51 0.17
N ASP A 144 -40.90 34.12 -0.36
CA ASP A 144 -41.96 34.88 -1.04
C ASP A 144 -42.55 36.02 -0.18
#